data_AF-M1E656-F1
#
_entry.id   AF-M1E656-F1
#
_cell.length_a   1.000
_cell.length_b   1.000
_cell.length_c   1.000
_cell.angle_alpha   90.00
_cell.angle_beta   90.00
_cell.angle_gamma   90.00
#
_symmetry.space_group_name_H-M   'P 1'
#
loop_
_entity.id
_entity.type
_entity.pdbx_description
1 polymer ?
#
loop_
_entity_poly.entity_id
_entity_poly.type
_entity_poly.pdbx_seq_one_letter_code
_entity_poly.pdbx_strand_id
1 'polypeptide(L)'
;MIFLSGWSGFSEIYPEISKRSKFIVPFQDYNFLDWYLDEIKREEDMIVGWSLGANLILRDIDKLNAKKIILIAPFLNFTDYVNERIVNLMIRAFEENKKRCISDFWTRIGIKMDIKTKISSSLKDGLIFLKERNSFKEYPHKKNIC
;
A
#
# COMPACT_ATOMS: atom_id res chain seq x y z
N MET A 1 13.60 -1.26 10.99
CA MET A 1 12.99 -1.52 9.66
C MET A 1 11.48 -1.51 9.76
N ILE A 2 10.86 -0.67 8.95
CA ILE A 2 9.41 -0.68 8.70
C ILE A 2 9.14 -1.37 7.35
N PHE A 3 8.09 -2.20 7.30
CA PHE A 3 7.55 -2.77 6.06
C PHE A 3 6.11 -2.28 5.85
N LEU A 4 5.89 -1.47 4.81
CA LEU A 4 4.56 -1.06 4.33
C LEU A 4 4.10 -2.01 3.22
N SER A 5 3.06 -2.79 3.49
CA SER A 5 2.51 -3.73 2.52
C SER A 5 1.57 -3.08 1.51
N GLY A 6 1.05 -3.89 0.59
CA GLY A 6 0.06 -3.49 -0.39
C GLY A 6 -1.36 -3.50 0.16
N TRP A 7 -2.32 -3.13 -0.69
CA TRP A 7 -3.74 -3.28 -0.37
C TRP A 7 -4.06 -4.74 -0.04
N SER A 8 -4.70 -4.97 1.10
CA SER A 8 -4.99 -6.31 1.63
C SER A 8 -3.76 -7.23 1.85
N GLY A 9 -2.56 -6.67 1.91
CA GLY A 9 -1.31 -7.40 2.16
C GLY A 9 -1.06 -7.64 3.65
N PHE A 10 -1.92 -8.38 4.36
CA PHE A 10 -1.78 -8.59 5.80
C PHE A 10 -0.52 -9.39 6.18
N SER A 11 -0.13 -9.28 7.44
CA SER A 11 1.10 -9.86 7.98
C SER A 11 1.12 -11.39 7.87
N GLU A 12 -0.04 -12.04 7.87
CA GLU A 12 -0.22 -13.48 7.70
C GLU A 12 0.19 -13.97 6.30
N ILE A 13 0.18 -13.09 5.28
CA ILE A 13 0.68 -13.39 3.93
C ILE A 13 2.22 -13.38 3.91
N TYR A 14 2.85 -12.62 4.83
CA TYR A 14 4.29 -12.38 4.89
C TYR A 14 4.87 -12.78 6.25
N PRO A 15 4.70 -14.03 6.71
CA PRO A 15 4.99 -14.43 8.08
C PRO A 15 6.44 -14.18 8.51
N GLU A 16 7.40 -14.34 7.60
CA GLU A 16 8.81 -14.16 7.92
C GLU A 16 9.23 -12.68 7.95
N ILE A 17 8.60 -11.84 7.14
CA ILE A 17 8.85 -10.39 7.12
C ILE A 17 8.17 -9.74 8.32
N SER A 18 6.93 -10.13 8.61
CA SER A 18 6.15 -9.53 9.70
C SER A 18 6.73 -9.83 11.08
N LYS A 19 7.42 -10.96 11.27
CA LYS A 19 8.16 -11.27 12.50
C LYS A 19 9.41 -10.40 12.71
N ARG A 20 9.95 -9.80 11.65
CA ARG A 20 11.27 -9.12 11.66
C ARG A 20 11.18 -7.62 11.42
N SER A 21 9.97 -7.08 11.30
CA SER A 21 9.74 -5.68 10.96
C SER A 21 8.56 -5.12 11.72
N LYS A 22 8.52 -3.79 11.84
CA LYS A 22 7.26 -3.12 12.12
C LYS A 22 6.43 -3.18 10.84
N PHE A 23 5.45 -4.09 10.81
CA PHE A 23 4.63 -4.38 9.65
C PHE A 23 3.37 -3.52 9.64
N ILE A 24 3.17 -2.76 8.57
CA ILE A 24 2.06 -1.82 8.42
C ILE A 24 1.25 -2.20 7.19
N VAL A 25 -0.06 -2.35 7.37
CA VAL A 25 -1.02 -2.57 6.29
C VAL A 25 -1.76 -1.26 6.02
N PRO A 26 -1.54 -0.62 4.87
CA PRO A 26 -2.23 0.63 4.57
C PRO A 26 -3.75 0.49 4.64
N PHE A 27 -4.39 1.50 5.24
CA PHE A 27 -5.85 1.59 5.37
C PHE A 27 -6.51 0.47 6.19
N GLN A 28 -5.75 -0.35 6.90
CA GLN A 28 -6.33 -1.32 7.83
C GLN A 28 -6.83 -0.66 9.11
N ASP A 29 -6.21 0.45 9.53
CA ASP A 29 -6.66 1.27 10.65
C ASP A 29 -7.47 2.49 10.18
N TYR A 30 -8.48 2.85 10.96
CA TYR A 30 -9.21 4.11 10.78
C TYR A 30 -8.22 5.27 11.01
N ASN A 31 -8.16 6.25 10.10
CA ASN A 31 -7.20 7.36 10.06
C ASN A 31 -5.77 7.03 9.62
N PHE A 32 -5.56 5.94 8.86
CA PHE A 32 -4.24 5.59 8.31
C PHE A 32 -3.47 6.79 7.73
N LEU A 33 -4.11 7.60 6.89
CA LEU A 33 -3.45 8.74 6.23
C LEU A 33 -2.94 9.81 7.21
N ASP A 34 -3.58 9.98 8.36
CA ASP A 34 -3.20 10.99 9.35
C ASP A 34 -1.98 10.54 10.15
N TRP A 35 -1.92 9.26 10.55
CA TRP A 35 -0.86 8.78 11.43
C TRP A 35 0.35 8.19 10.69
N TYR A 36 0.17 7.62 9.49
CA TYR A 36 1.24 6.80 8.88
C TYR A 36 2.52 7.60 8.62
N LEU A 37 2.40 8.88 8.22
CA LEU A 37 3.57 9.70 7.89
C LEU A 37 4.40 9.97 9.13
N ASP A 38 3.76 10.28 10.25
CA ASP A 38 4.42 10.51 11.54
C ASP A 38 5.12 9.26 12.05
N GLU A 39 4.58 8.08 11.73
CA GLU A 39 5.22 6.81 12.05
C GLU A 39 6.44 6.56 11.18
N ILE A 40 6.30 6.59 9.85
CA ILE A 40 7.40 6.21 8.95
C ILE A 40 8.56 7.22 8.97
N LYS A 41 8.31 8.49 9.31
CA LYS A 41 9.35 9.50 9.50
C LYS A 41 10.32 9.18 10.64
N ARG A 42 9.89 8.39 11.63
CA ARG A 42 10.73 8.03 12.78
C ARG A 42 11.71 6.90 12.47
N GLU A 43 11.55 6.21 11.35
CA GLU A 43 12.46 5.14 10.93
C GLU A 43 13.67 5.73 10.21
N GLU A 44 14.86 5.52 10.79
CA GLU A 44 16.12 6.06 10.28
C GLU A 44 16.96 5.03 9.52
N ASP A 45 16.73 3.73 9.69
CA ASP A 45 17.56 2.70 9.05
C ASP A 45 16.99 2.27 7.71
N MET A 46 15.80 1.64 7.72
CA MET A 46 15.25 1.04 6.50
C MET A 46 13.72 1.06 6.46
N ILE A 47 13.20 1.54 5.34
CA ILE A 47 11.78 1.44 4.98
C ILE A 47 11.66 0.57 3.72
N VAL A 48 10.75 -0.40 3.76
CA VAL A 48 10.42 -1.25 2.61
C VAL A 48 8.96 -1.06 2.26
N GLY A 49 8.67 -0.83 0.99
CA GLY A 49 7.32 -0.71 0.46
C GLY A 49 7.00 -1.78 -0.56
N TRP A 50 5.80 -2.34 -0.51
CA TRP A 50 5.27 -3.22 -1.56
C TRP A 50 3.98 -2.66 -2.15
N SER A 51 3.88 -2.55 -3.48
CA SER A 51 2.67 -2.13 -4.19
C SER A 51 2.12 -0.79 -3.65
N LEU A 52 0.89 -0.75 -3.11
CA LEU A 52 0.33 0.45 -2.47
C LEU A 52 1.26 1.05 -1.39
N GLY A 53 1.96 0.23 -0.60
CA GLY A 53 2.95 0.70 0.36
C GLY A 53 4.11 1.43 -0.31
N ALA A 54 4.63 0.91 -1.43
CA ALA A 54 5.66 1.56 -2.22
C ALA A 54 5.16 2.87 -2.85
N ASN A 55 3.92 2.90 -3.32
CA ASN A 55 3.27 4.09 -3.86
C ASN A 55 3.11 5.20 -2.81
N LEU A 56 2.78 4.86 -1.56
CA LEU A 56 2.70 5.80 -0.44
C LEU A 56 4.08 6.34 -0.06
N ILE A 57 5.10 5.48 0.02
CA ILE A 57 6.48 5.90 0.28
C ILE A 57 6.97 6.86 -0.82
N LEU A 58 6.73 6.53 -2.09
CA LEU A 58 7.10 7.39 -3.21
C LEU A 58 6.44 8.77 -3.16
N ARG A 59 5.23 8.89 -2.58
CA ARG A 59 4.51 10.17 -2.46
C ARG A 59 5.23 11.14 -1.54
N ASP A 60 5.81 10.63 -0.47
CA ASP A 60 6.36 11.41 0.65
C ASP A 60 7.85 11.16 0.84
N ILE A 61 8.53 10.68 -0.20
CA ILE A 61 9.93 10.22 -0.14
C ILE A 61 10.88 11.32 0.32
N ASP A 62 10.58 12.57 -0.04
CA ASP A 62 11.30 13.78 0.34
C ASP A 62 11.18 14.12 1.84
N LYS A 63 10.22 13.51 2.53
CA LYS A 63 9.94 13.74 3.96
C LYS A 63 10.49 12.64 4.86
N LEU A 64 11.13 11.60 4.31
CA LEU A 64 11.57 10.42 5.07
C LEU A 64 13.03 10.55 5.52
N ASN A 65 13.32 10.01 6.71
CA ASN A 65 14.66 10.04 7.32
C ASN A 65 15.47 8.74 7.10
N ALA A 66 14.86 7.72 6.50
CA ALA A 66 15.47 6.41 6.38
C ALA A 66 16.70 6.43 5.47
N LYS A 67 17.81 5.82 5.94
CA LYS A 67 19.04 5.64 5.15
C LYS A 67 18.82 4.78 3.91
N LYS A 68 17.89 3.82 3.98
CA LYS A 68 17.58 2.89 2.89
C LYS A 68 16.09 2.83 2.64
N ILE A 69 15.70 2.96 1.37
CA ILE A 69 14.33 2.80 0.92
C ILE A 69 14.31 1.74 -0.16
N ILE A 70 13.55 0.66 0.05
CA ILE A 70 13.37 -0.43 -0.92
C ILE A 70 11.92 -0.40 -1.40
N LEU A 71 11.73 -0.32 -2.71
CA LEU A 71 10.41 -0.26 -3.33
C LEU A 71 10.20 -1.49 -4.21
N ILE A 72 9.16 -2.27 -3.91
CA ILE A 72 8.85 -3.53 -4.59
C ILE A 72 7.51 -3.35 -5.32
N ALA A 73 7.52 -3.58 -6.64
CA ALA A 73 6.38 -3.32 -7.52
C ALA A 73 5.77 -1.90 -7.33
N PRO A 74 6.59 -0.83 -7.36
CA PRO A 74 6.07 0.52 -7.24
C PRO A 74 5.24 0.91 -8.47
N PHE A 75 4.33 1.86 -8.27
CA PHE A 75 3.62 2.55 -9.34
C PHE A 75 3.42 4.02 -8.93
N LEU A 76 3.28 4.90 -9.93
CA LEU A 76 2.95 6.31 -9.70
C LEU A 76 1.43 6.47 -9.61
N ASN A 77 0.72 6.10 -10.68
CA ASN A 77 -0.74 5.99 -10.69
C ASN A 77 -1.13 4.54 -10.94
N PHE A 78 -2.07 4.03 -10.16
CA PHE A 78 -2.51 2.64 -10.27
C PHE A 78 -3.35 2.39 -11.53
N THR A 79 -4.14 3.41 -11.89
CA THR A 79 -5.09 3.42 -13.00
C THR A 79 -4.44 3.45 -14.39
N ASP A 80 -3.15 3.80 -14.47
CA ASP A 80 -2.35 3.68 -15.69
C ASP A 80 -2.18 2.21 -16.13
N TYR A 81 -2.24 1.28 -15.17
CA TYR A 81 -2.06 -0.16 -15.39
C TYR A 81 -3.34 -0.96 -15.16
N VAL A 82 -4.17 -0.54 -14.21
CA VAL A 82 -5.41 -1.22 -13.85
C VAL A 82 -6.60 -0.35 -14.23
N ASN A 83 -7.43 -0.83 -15.15
CA ASN A 83 -8.60 -0.08 -15.60
C ASN A 83 -9.47 0.37 -14.41
N GLU A 84 -9.82 1.67 -14.37
CA GLU A 84 -10.60 2.25 -13.28
C GLU A 84 -11.93 1.51 -13.03
N ARG A 85 -12.56 0.95 -14.07
CA ARG A 85 -13.76 0.12 -13.94
C ARG A 85 -13.53 -1.11 -13.06
N ILE A 86 -12.35 -1.72 -13.11
CA ILE A 86 -11.97 -2.85 -12.26
C ILE A 86 -11.91 -2.38 -10.80
N VAL A 87 -11.31 -1.22 -10.53
CA VAL A 87 -11.24 -0.66 -9.17
C VAL A 87 -12.66 -0.37 -8.63
N ASN A 88 -13.53 0.21 -9.46
CA ASN A 88 -14.93 0.44 -9.10
C ASN A 88 -15.69 -0.87 -8.82
N LEU A 89 -15.43 -1.94 -9.57
CA LEU A 89 -15.98 -3.27 -9.29
C LEU A 89 -15.45 -3.83 -7.97
N MET A 90 -14.16 -3.67 -7.66
CA MET A 90 -13.58 -4.08 -6.39
C MET A 90 -14.21 -3.33 -5.20
N ILE A 91 -14.46 -2.03 -5.34
CA ILE A 91 -15.11 -1.22 -4.30
C ILE A 91 -16.53 -1.76 -4.02
N ARG A 92 -17.33 -1.98 -5.08
CA ARG A 92 -18.70 -2.54 -4.93
C ARG A 92 -18.67 -3.93 -4.31
N ALA A 93 -17.81 -4.82 -4.80
CA ALA A 93 -17.65 -6.16 -4.25
C ALA A 93 -17.21 -6.15 -2.78
N PHE A 94 -16.38 -5.19 -2.38
CA PHE A 94 -15.96 -5.02 -0.99
C PHE A 94 -17.12 -4.57 -0.10
N GLU A 95 -17.97 -3.66 -0.57
CA GLU A 95 -19.17 -3.19 0.14
C GLU A 95 -20.19 -4.32 0.32
N GLU A 96 -20.39 -5.14 -0.71
CA GLU A 96 -21.29 -6.30 -0.66
C GLU A 96 -20.75 -7.42 0.24
N ASN A 97 -19.48 -7.81 0.06
CA ASN A 97 -18.85 -8.88 0.84
C ASN A 97 -17.32 -8.74 0.88
N LYS A 98 -16.83 -8.06 1.92
CA LYS A 98 -15.40 -7.81 2.18
C LYS A 98 -14.54 -9.07 2.14
N LYS A 99 -14.99 -10.15 2.78
CA LYS A 99 -14.24 -11.41 2.87
C LYS A 99 -14.08 -12.05 1.50
N ARG A 100 -15.16 -12.10 0.71
CA ARG A 100 -15.14 -12.64 -0.64
C ARG A 100 -14.27 -11.79 -1.56
N CYS A 101 -14.42 -10.48 -1.54
CA CYS A 101 -13.60 -9.56 -2.34
C CYS A 101 -12.09 -9.77 -2.11
N ILE A 102 -11.67 -9.87 -0.84
CA ILE A 102 -10.27 -10.12 -0.48
C ILE A 102 -9.82 -11.52 -0.90
N SER A 103 -10.63 -12.56 -0.68
CA SER A 103 -10.30 -13.92 -1.08
C SER A 103 -10.15 -14.05 -2.61
N ASP A 104 -11.03 -13.40 -3.37
CA ASP A 104 -10.96 -13.35 -4.83
C ASP A 104 -9.70 -12.60 -5.29
N PHE A 105 -9.35 -11.49 -4.63
CA PHE A 105 -8.11 -10.76 -4.90
C PHE A 105 -6.87 -11.62 -4.62
N TRP A 106 -6.79 -12.26 -3.46
CA TRP A 106 -5.71 -13.17 -3.07
C TRP A 106 -5.51 -14.31 -4.06
N THR A 107 -6.61 -14.93 -4.48
CA THR A 107 -6.58 -15.98 -5.49
C THR A 107 -5.95 -15.47 -6.79
N ARG A 108 -6.32 -14.26 -7.24
CA ARG A 108 -5.76 -13.65 -8.45
C ARG A 108 -4.27 -13.32 -8.34
N ILE A 109 -3.79 -12.95 -7.15
CA ILE A 109 -2.37 -12.68 -6.90
C ILE A 109 -1.58 -13.92 -6.44
N GLY A 110 -2.18 -15.11 -6.54
CA GLY A 110 -1.49 -16.39 -6.30
C GLY A 110 -1.40 -16.83 -4.84
N ILE A 111 -2.09 -16.16 -3.92
CA ILE A 111 -2.18 -16.58 -2.51
C ILE A 111 -3.21 -17.70 -2.41
N LYS A 112 -2.74 -18.89 -2.02
CA LYS A 112 -3.57 -20.12 -1.91
C LYS A 112 -3.89 -20.52 -0.48
N MET A 113 -3.45 -19.73 0.50
CA MET A 113 -3.61 -20.02 1.92
C MET A 113 -4.98 -19.55 2.41
N ASP A 114 -5.61 -20.33 3.29
CA ASP A 114 -6.77 -19.86 4.06
C ASP A 114 -6.28 -18.96 5.21
N ILE A 115 -6.32 -17.65 4.95
CA ILE A 115 -5.80 -16.64 5.89
C ILE A 115 -6.95 -16.09 6.71
N LYS A 116 -6.89 -16.34 8.02
CA LYS A 116 -7.82 -15.78 8.99
C LYS A 116 -7.27 -14.46 9.51
N THR A 117 -7.84 -13.36 9.02
CA THR A 117 -7.47 -12.02 9.48
C THR A 117 -8.72 -11.15 9.66
N LYS A 118 -8.60 -10.14 10.52
CA LYS A 118 -9.68 -9.17 10.73
C LYS A 118 -9.62 -8.16 9.58
N ILE A 119 -10.72 -8.02 8.84
CA ILE A 119 -10.79 -7.08 7.71
C ILE A 119 -11.51 -5.81 8.18
N SER A 120 -10.81 -4.69 8.19
CA SER A 120 -11.42 -3.40 8.50
C SER A 120 -12.26 -2.86 7.35
N SER A 121 -13.30 -2.09 7.65
CA SER A 121 -14.04 -1.33 6.64
C SER A 121 -13.20 -0.24 5.97
N SER A 122 -12.22 0.32 6.68
CA SER A 122 -11.33 1.36 6.15
C SER A 122 -10.48 0.89 4.98
N LEU A 123 -10.33 -0.44 4.77
CA LEU A 123 -9.58 -0.96 3.63
C LEU A 123 -10.22 -0.56 2.28
N LYS A 124 -11.52 -0.24 2.28
CA LYS A 124 -12.20 0.36 1.12
C LYS A 124 -11.57 1.70 0.72
N ASP A 125 -11.15 2.50 1.69
CA ASP A 125 -10.54 3.82 1.47
C ASP A 125 -9.21 3.68 0.72
N GLY A 126 -8.52 2.55 0.86
CA GLY A 126 -7.36 2.21 0.05
C GLY A 126 -7.68 2.03 -1.45
N LEU A 127 -8.84 1.44 -1.79
CA LEU A 127 -9.27 1.33 -3.19
C LEU A 127 -9.70 2.69 -3.75
N ILE A 128 -10.39 3.49 -2.94
CA ILE A 128 -10.78 4.85 -3.30
C ILE A 128 -9.51 5.68 -3.55
N PHE A 129 -8.54 5.60 -2.65
CA PHE A 129 -7.23 6.25 -2.80
C PHE A 129 -6.52 5.84 -4.09
N LEU A 130 -6.46 4.54 -4.40
CA LEU A 130 -5.86 4.04 -5.65
C LEU A 130 -6.55 4.55 -6.91
N LYS A 131 -7.88 4.75 -6.84
CA LYS A 131 -8.69 5.26 -7.95
C LYS A 131 -8.49 6.76 -8.19
N GLU A 132 -8.50 7.54 -7.10
CA GLU A 132 -8.48 9.01 -7.16
C GLU A 132 -7.09 9.56 -7.47
N ARG A 133 -6.04 8.79 -7.18
CA ARG A 133 -4.66 9.21 -7.40
C ARG A 133 -4.28 9.11 -8.88
N ASN A 134 -4.63 10.16 -9.63
CA ASN A 134 -4.21 10.40 -11.01
C ASN A 134 -3.18 11.54 -11.15
N SER A 135 -2.59 12.01 -10.04
CA SER A 135 -1.85 13.27 -10.00
C SER A 135 -0.53 13.17 -9.26
N PHE A 136 0.36 12.28 -9.69
CA PHE A 136 1.78 12.63 -9.57
C PHE A 136 2.01 13.87 -10.45
N LYS A 137 2.18 15.04 -9.81
CA LYS A 137 2.77 16.18 -10.51
C LYS A 137 4.15 15.74 -10.98
N GLU A 138 4.45 15.93 -12.26
CA GLU A 138 5.79 15.69 -12.78
C GLU A 138 6.81 16.29 -11.81
N TYR A 139 7.76 15.48 -11.33
CA TYR A 139 8.89 16.02 -10.60
C TYR A 139 9.66 16.87 -11.60
N PRO A 140 9.75 18.21 -11.44
CA PRO A 140 10.57 19.00 -12.33
C PRO A 140 12.01 18.54 -12.11
N HIS A 141 12.58 17.82 -13.07
CA HIS A 141 14.00 17.56 -13.11
C HIS A 141 14.70 18.93 -13.23
N LYS A 142 15.10 19.52 -12.11
CA LYS A 142 16.14 20.54 -12.14
C LYS A 142 17.39 19.81 -12.60
N LYS A 143 17.74 19.98 -13.89
CA LYS A 143 19.06 19.66 -14.44
C LYS A 143 20.11 20.45 -13.66
N ASN A 144 20.52 19.95 -12.50
CA ASN A 144 21.72 20.37 -11.82
C ASN A 144 22.47 19.08 -11.47
N ILE A 145 23.00 18.45 -12.51
CA ILE A 145 24.18 17.61 -12.37
C ILE A 145 25.29 18.47 -12.95
N CYS A 146 26.12 19.01 -12.06
CA CYS A 146 27.39 19.64 -12.39
C CYS A 146 28.33 18.62 -13.03
#